data_AF-A0A9Q1EQ81-F1
#
_entry.id   AF-A0A9Q1EQ81-F1
#
_cell.length_a   1.000
_cell.length_b   1.000
_cell.length_c   1.000
_cell.angle_alpha   90.00
_cell.angle_beta   90.00
_cell.angle_gamma   90.00
#
_symmetry.space_group_name_H-M   'P 1'
#
loop_
_entity.id
_entity.type
_entity.pdbx_description
1 polymer ?
#
loop_
_entity_poly.entity_id
_entity_poly.type
_entity_poly.pdbx_seq_one_letter_code
_entity_poly.pdbx_strand_id
1 'polypeptide(L)'
;MGFEPLAYKGLETGSREMVSHVIRQDKQAGSLYFNKTFSVIANRADDTGRRGMLTCTDDTQLHTPYSSLKSIMVTNYDETIKMPIIEPAIGKRKSQIQEYVDYNGGAGVQHIALHTSDIIQAIINLRARGMEFLGAPDTYYTSLRAKLKTAKIKVKEDLDKLQELKILVDFDDKGYLLQIFTKTVQDRPTFFLEVIQRHNHFGFGAGNFQSLFEAIEKEQDARGNLTVLTSEAQPKTFY
;
A
#
# COMPACT_ATOMS: atom_id res chain seq x y z
N MET A 1 -0.54 1.08 26.31
CA MET A 1 0.81 1.69 26.32
C MET A 1 1.55 1.15 25.11
N GLY A 2 1.81 1.99 24.12
CA GLY A 2 2.43 1.56 22.86
C GLY A 2 2.13 2.45 21.66
N PHE A 3 1.09 3.28 21.68
CA PHE A 3 0.80 4.24 20.62
C PHE A 3 0.56 5.64 21.20
N GLU A 4 1.30 6.63 20.71
CA GLU A 4 1.21 8.06 21.04
C GLU A 4 0.58 8.82 19.87
N PRO A 5 -0.52 9.55 20.05
CA PRO A 5 -1.05 10.43 19.00
C PRO A 5 -0.05 11.55 18.67
N LEU A 6 0.25 11.74 17.38
CA LEU A 6 1.12 12.79 16.85
C LEU A 6 0.36 13.91 16.15
N ALA A 7 -0.69 13.55 15.38
CA ALA A 7 -1.49 14.52 14.66
C ALA A 7 -2.91 13.98 14.49
N TYR A 8 -3.86 14.91 14.46
CA TYR A 8 -5.27 14.63 14.25
C TYR A 8 -5.84 15.69 13.33
N LYS A 9 -6.70 15.28 12.40
CA LYS A 9 -7.59 16.18 11.66
C LYS A 9 -8.99 15.57 11.70
N GLY A 10 -9.98 16.33 12.14
CA GLY A 10 -11.37 15.91 12.17
C GLY A 10 -12.25 17.03 12.68
N LEU A 11 -13.42 16.68 13.24
CA LEU A 11 -14.44 17.66 13.60
C LEU A 11 -13.89 18.75 14.55
N GLU A 12 -13.08 18.31 15.52
CA GLU A 12 -12.43 19.12 16.55
C GLU A 12 -11.32 20.01 15.98
N THR A 13 -10.83 19.74 14.77
CA THR A 13 -9.90 20.60 14.04
C THR A 13 -10.55 21.34 12.87
N GLY A 14 -11.89 21.40 12.84
CA GLY A 14 -12.66 22.10 11.80
C GLY A 14 -12.79 21.36 10.47
N SER A 15 -12.39 20.08 10.40
CA SER A 15 -12.62 19.24 9.21
C SER A 15 -13.88 18.41 9.39
N ARG A 16 -14.92 18.73 8.61
CA ARG A 16 -16.22 18.04 8.69
C ARG A 16 -16.36 16.86 7.74
N GLU A 17 -15.47 16.77 6.76
CA GLU A 17 -15.53 15.77 5.68
C GLU A 17 -14.44 14.71 5.79
N MET A 18 -13.40 14.96 6.59
CA MET A 18 -12.22 14.09 6.69
C MET A 18 -11.83 13.91 8.15
N VAL A 19 -11.59 12.65 8.53
CA VAL A 19 -11.00 12.29 9.81
C VAL A 19 -9.70 11.53 9.56
N SER A 20 -8.58 12.02 10.09
CA SER A 20 -7.27 11.38 10.02
C SER A 20 -6.56 11.42 11.36
N HIS A 21 -5.90 10.30 11.69
CA HIS A 21 -5.12 10.14 12.91
C HIS A 21 -3.72 9.67 12.55
N VAL A 22 -2.72 10.27 13.18
CA VAL A 22 -1.31 9.84 13.09
C VAL A 22 -0.88 9.42 14.48
N ILE A 23 -0.42 8.18 14.65
CA ILE A 23 0.01 7.62 15.95
C ILE A 23 1.42 7.06 15.87
N ARG A 24 2.29 7.24 16.88
CA ARG A 24 3.70 6.80 17.01
C ARG A 24 3.86 5.70 18.04
N GLN A 25 4.67 4.68 17.76
CA GLN A 25 4.98 3.62 18.74
C GLN A 25 6.47 3.62 19.10
N ASP A 26 6.77 3.46 20.39
CA ASP A 26 8.13 3.41 20.92
C ASP A 26 8.82 2.06 20.67
N LYS A 27 10.16 2.13 20.55
CA LYS A 27 11.07 1.00 20.25
C LYS A 27 11.03 -0.05 21.37
N GLN A 28 10.54 -1.26 21.09
CA GLN A 28 10.87 -2.46 21.89
C GLN A 28 11.41 -3.57 20.99
N ALA A 29 12.53 -4.17 21.43
CA ALA A 29 13.25 -5.23 20.73
C ALA A 29 12.42 -6.52 20.70
N GLY A 30 12.27 -7.11 19.51
CA GLY A 30 11.59 -8.40 19.29
C GLY A 30 10.19 -8.32 18.67
N SER A 31 9.68 -7.12 18.35
CA SER A 31 8.37 -6.91 17.73
C SER A 31 8.49 -6.40 16.29
N LEU A 32 7.54 -6.79 15.42
CA LEU A 32 7.35 -6.21 14.09
C LEU A 32 7.30 -4.67 14.23
N TYR A 33 8.14 -3.94 13.50
CA TYR A 33 8.24 -2.50 13.65
C TYR A 33 7.16 -1.82 12.81
N PHE A 34 6.44 -0.83 13.33
CA PHE A 34 5.57 0.01 12.49
C PHE A 34 6.41 1.18 11.96
N ASN A 35 6.81 1.14 10.69
CA ASN A 35 7.29 2.33 10.01
C ASN A 35 6.08 2.90 9.27
N LYS A 36 5.65 4.10 9.65
CA LYS A 36 4.29 4.60 9.39
C LYS A 36 4.09 4.97 7.93
N THR A 37 3.78 3.97 7.13
CA THR A 37 3.13 4.16 5.85
C THR A 37 1.67 3.77 5.99
N PHE A 38 0.77 4.75 5.90
CA PHE A 38 -0.69 4.55 5.90
C PHE A 38 -1.22 4.85 4.51
N SER A 39 -1.82 3.87 3.84
CA SER A 39 -2.57 4.19 2.62
C SER A 39 -3.98 4.58 3.00
N VAL A 40 -4.31 5.85 2.77
CA VAL A 40 -5.62 6.43 3.04
C VAL A 40 -6.36 6.56 1.72
N ILE A 41 -7.57 6.02 1.64
CA ILE A 41 -8.50 6.33 0.57
C ILE A 41 -9.26 7.56 1.04
N ALA A 42 -9.06 8.69 0.37
CA ALA A 42 -9.69 9.95 0.72
C ALA A 42 -10.16 10.69 -0.52
N ASN A 43 -11.14 11.57 -0.33
CA ASN A 43 -11.61 12.50 -1.35
C ASN A 43 -10.60 13.65 -1.47
N ARG A 44 -10.35 14.12 -2.70
CA ARG A 44 -9.39 15.20 -2.98
C ARG A 44 -9.79 16.45 -2.20
N ALA A 45 -8.97 16.89 -1.25
CA ALA A 45 -9.19 18.18 -0.59
C ALA A 45 -8.68 19.30 -1.50
N ASP A 46 -9.47 20.35 -1.68
CA ASP A 46 -9.03 21.57 -2.34
C ASP A 46 -7.77 22.12 -1.66
N ASP A 47 -6.76 22.37 -2.49
CA ASP A 47 -5.42 22.77 -2.10
C ASP A 47 -5.41 24.26 -1.72
N THR A 48 -6.14 24.63 -0.67
CA THR A 48 -6.12 26.01 -0.14
C THR A 48 -4.91 26.19 0.79
N GLY A 49 -3.70 26.11 0.24
CA GLY A 49 -2.51 26.90 0.59
C GLY A 49 -2.21 27.23 2.06
N ARG A 50 -2.59 26.42 3.05
CA ARG A 50 -2.26 26.66 4.46
C ARG A 50 -1.02 25.88 4.87
N ARG A 51 0.10 26.63 4.94
CA ARG A 51 1.39 26.28 5.56
C ARG A 51 1.17 25.49 6.86
N GLY A 52 1.47 24.20 6.81
CA GLY A 52 1.46 23.31 7.96
C GLY A 52 1.95 21.91 7.59
N MET A 53 3.28 21.75 7.50
CA MET A 53 3.99 20.50 7.77
C MET A 53 3.86 19.26 6.85
N LEU A 54 3.07 19.30 5.76
CA LEU A 54 2.96 18.16 4.82
C LEU A 54 3.26 18.58 3.37
N THR A 55 4.11 17.82 2.67
CA THR A 55 4.52 18.06 1.28
C THR A 55 3.94 16.97 0.36
N CYS A 56 3.28 17.39 -0.71
CA CYS A 56 2.87 16.51 -1.81
C CYS A 56 4.08 16.27 -2.72
N THR A 57 4.48 15.01 -2.89
CA THR A 57 5.78 14.70 -3.54
C THR A 57 5.67 13.97 -4.87
N ASP A 58 4.58 13.25 -5.16
CA ASP A 58 4.42 12.52 -6.44
C ASP A 58 2.92 12.30 -6.76
N ASP A 59 2.54 12.52 -8.02
CA ASP A 59 1.25 12.11 -8.60
C ASP A 59 1.50 10.93 -9.54
N THR A 60 0.96 9.77 -9.20
CA THR A 60 1.16 8.54 -9.98
C THR A 60 -0.17 7.96 -10.40
N GLN A 61 -0.34 7.77 -11.71
CA GLN A 61 -1.47 7.04 -12.27
C GLN A 61 -1.04 5.61 -12.59
N LEU A 62 -1.72 4.66 -11.98
CA LEU A 62 -1.46 3.23 -12.13
C LEU A 62 -2.65 2.56 -12.80
N HIS A 63 -2.39 1.62 -13.71
CA HIS A 63 -3.44 0.92 -14.44
C HIS A 63 -3.04 -0.51 -14.78
N THR A 64 -4.01 -1.41 -14.77
CA THR A 64 -3.98 -2.69 -15.50
C THR A 64 -4.74 -2.51 -16.82
N PRO A 65 -4.81 -3.54 -17.68
CA PRO A 65 -5.71 -3.51 -18.83
C PRO A 65 -7.20 -3.33 -18.45
N TYR A 66 -7.57 -3.51 -17.18
CA TYR A 66 -8.94 -3.52 -16.70
C TYR A 66 -9.30 -2.33 -15.79
N SER A 67 -8.50 -2.01 -14.79
CA SER A 67 -8.82 -0.96 -13.81
C SER A 67 -7.63 -0.06 -13.50
N SER A 68 -7.86 1.07 -12.82
CA SER A 68 -6.83 2.06 -12.53
C SER A 68 -7.04 2.77 -11.19
N LEU A 69 -5.99 3.42 -10.69
CA LEU A 69 -6.02 4.30 -9.51
C LEU A 69 -5.11 5.51 -9.73
N LYS A 70 -5.34 6.58 -8.96
CA LYS A 70 -4.40 7.68 -8.78
C LYS A 70 -3.92 7.70 -7.34
N SER A 71 -2.63 7.99 -7.14
CA SER A 71 -2.02 8.05 -5.82
C SER A 71 -1.21 9.33 -5.69
N ILE A 72 -1.47 10.06 -4.61
CA ILE A 72 -0.71 11.22 -4.17
C ILE A 72 0.03 10.87 -2.88
N MET A 73 1.33 11.09 -2.85
CA MET A 73 2.11 10.89 -1.62
C MET A 73 2.15 12.16 -0.78
N VAL A 74 1.67 12.06 0.46
CA VAL A 74 1.78 13.13 1.46
C VAL A 74 2.82 12.72 2.50
N THR A 75 3.83 13.56 2.72
CA THR A 75 4.90 13.29 3.70
C THR A 75 5.06 14.45 4.67
N ASN A 76 5.53 14.19 5.89
CA ASN A 76 5.99 15.26 6.77
C ASN A 76 7.37 15.78 6.36
N TYR A 77 7.78 16.94 6.91
CA TYR A 77 9.05 17.59 6.57
C TYR A 77 10.27 16.66 6.65
N ASP A 78 10.35 15.82 7.69
CA ASP A 78 11.46 14.88 7.89
C ASP A 78 11.28 13.54 7.14
N GLU A 79 10.22 13.39 6.33
CA GLU A 79 9.82 12.17 5.61
C GLU A 79 9.67 10.90 6.47
N THR A 80 9.51 11.06 7.78
CA THR A 80 9.30 9.96 8.74
C THR A 80 7.87 9.43 8.76
N ILE A 81 6.92 10.19 8.23
CA ILE A 81 5.52 9.82 8.04
C ILE A 81 5.23 9.91 6.55
N LYS A 82 4.75 8.81 5.97
CA LYS A 82 4.38 8.73 4.56
C LYS A 82 2.94 8.27 4.45
N MET A 83 2.10 9.02 3.76
CA MET A 83 0.68 8.74 3.62
C MET A 83 0.30 8.78 2.14
N PRO A 84 0.37 7.64 1.43
CA PRO A 84 -0.28 7.51 0.14
C PRO A 84 -1.78 7.82 0.28
N ILE A 85 -2.26 8.79 -0.48
CA ILE A 85 -3.68 9.09 -0.65
C ILE A 85 -4.10 8.55 -2.00
N ILE A 86 -5.10 7.67 -2.02
CA ILE A 86 -5.49 6.94 -3.23
C ILE A 86 -6.95 7.23 -3.58
N GLU A 87 -7.21 7.49 -4.85
CA GLU A 87 -8.56 7.65 -5.41
C GLU A 87 -8.79 6.69 -6.59
N PRO A 88 -10.05 6.23 -6.82
CA PRO A 88 -10.36 5.40 -7.97
C PRO A 88 -10.14 6.22 -9.26
N ALA A 89 -9.61 5.56 -10.29
CA ALA A 89 -9.49 6.15 -11.61
C ALA A 89 -10.29 5.37 -12.65
N ILE A 90 -10.54 6.01 -13.80
CA ILE A 90 -11.36 5.43 -14.87
C ILE A 90 -10.62 4.25 -15.50
N GLY A 91 -11.30 3.10 -15.54
CA GLY A 91 -10.86 1.88 -16.21
C GLY A 91 -12.01 1.20 -16.93
N LYS A 92 -11.74 0.08 -17.62
CA LYS A 92 -12.78 -0.75 -18.26
C LYS A 92 -13.67 -1.46 -17.22
N ARG A 93 -13.11 -1.73 -16.04
CA ARG A 93 -13.75 -2.41 -14.91
C ARG A 93 -13.60 -1.58 -13.64
N LYS A 94 -14.42 -1.91 -12.64
CA LYS A 94 -14.41 -1.28 -11.32
C LYS A 94 -13.03 -1.37 -10.68
N SER A 95 -12.48 -0.22 -10.31
CA SER A 95 -11.26 -0.14 -9.49
C SER A 95 -11.47 -0.78 -8.13
N GLN A 96 -10.49 -1.53 -7.65
CA GLN A 96 -10.45 -2.05 -6.27
C GLN A 96 -10.56 -0.95 -5.22
N ILE A 97 -10.21 0.30 -5.55
CA ILE A 97 -10.43 1.45 -4.65
C ILE A 97 -11.92 1.77 -4.54
N GLN A 98 -12.68 1.62 -5.63
CA GLN A 98 -14.13 1.73 -5.59
C GLN A 98 -14.75 0.55 -4.82
N GLU A 99 -14.24 -0.67 -4.99
CA GLU A 99 -14.66 -1.82 -4.15
C GLU A 99 -14.47 -1.51 -2.66
N TYR A 100 -13.31 -0.98 -2.27
CA TYR A 100 -13.09 -0.56 -0.88
C TYR A 100 -14.16 0.42 -0.41
N VAL A 101 -14.42 1.49 -1.18
CA VAL A 101 -15.37 2.53 -0.77
C VAL A 101 -16.79 1.98 -0.64
N ASP A 102 -17.22 1.10 -1.56
CA ASP A 102 -18.53 0.45 -1.54
C ASP A 102 -18.73 -0.37 -0.26
N TYR A 103 -17.72 -1.12 0.19
CA TYR A 103 -17.81 -1.99 1.38
C TYR A 103 -17.46 -1.29 2.69
N ASN A 104 -16.65 -0.23 2.64
CA ASN A 104 -16.30 0.59 3.81
C ASN A 104 -17.37 1.63 4.13
N GLY A 105 -18.18 2.01 3.13
CA GLY A 105 -19.19 3.08 3.26
C GLY A 105 -18.58 4.49 3.16
N GLY A 106 -17.41 4.62 2.56
CA GLY A 106 -16.70 5.90 2.41
C GLY A 106 -15.18 5.79 2.47
N ALA A 107 -14.53 6.94 2.60
CA ALA A 107 -13.09 7.09 2.80
C ALA A 107 -12.60 6.35 4.07
N GLY A 108 -11.33 5.93 4.07
CA GLY A 108 -10.72 5.28 5.24
C GLY A 108 -9.33 4.71 4.96
N VAL A 109 -8.75 4.03 5.96
CA VAL A 109 -7.42 3.42 5.83
C VAL A 109 -7.57 2.06 5.14
N GLN A 110 -6.89 1.90 4.00
CA GLN A 110 -6.88 0.64 3.27
C GLN A 110 -5.86 -0.34 3.83
N HIS A 111 -4.64 0.14 4.09
CA HIS A 111 -3.60 -0.69 4.68
C HIS A 111 -2.60 0.07 5.52
N ILE A 112 -1.92 -0.69 6.38
CA ILE A 112 -0.80 -0.24 7.20
C ILE A 112 0.42 -1.09 6.86
N ALA A 113 1.54 -0.42 6.55
CA ALA A 113 2.82 -1.09 6.32
C ALA A 113 3.61 -1.29 7.63
N LEU A 114 4.07 -2.51 7.83
CA LEU A 114 4.83 -2.97 8.99
C LEU A 114 6.26 -3.25 8.55
N HIS A 115 7.18 -2.42 9.03
CA HIS A 115 8.59 -2.60 8.78
C HIS A 115 9.19 -3.78 9.55
N THR A 116 10.10 -4.50 8.92
CA THR A 116 10.92 -5.51 9.56
C THR A 116 12.36 -5.42 9.05
N SER A 117 13.30 -5.83 9.89
CA SER A 117 14.70 -6.04 9.50
C SER A 117 14.97 -7.44 8.97
N ASP A 118 14.03 -8.37 9.13
CA ASP A 118 14.07 -9.72 8.59
C ASP A 118 12.67 -10.15 8.13
N ILE A 119 12.39 -9.94 6.84
CA ILE A 119 11.10 -10.21 6.22
C ILE A 119 10.90 -11.71 5.98
N ILE A 120 11.97 -12.46 5.71
CA ILE A 120 11.85 -13.92 5.51
C ILE A 120 11.34 -14.54 6.80
N GLN A 121 12.00 -14.27 7.93
CA GLN A 121 11.58 -14.82 9.22
C GLN A 121 10.21 -14.28 9.66
N ALA A 122 9.93 -13.00 9.40
CA ALA A 122 8.63 -12.41 9.71
C ALA A 122 7.49 -13.12 8.97
N ILE A 123 7.63 -13.35 7.67
CA ILE A 123 6.58 -14.00 6.85
C ILE A 123 6.43 -15.47 7.21
N ILE A 124 7.53 -16.19 7.48
CA ILE A 124 7.46 -17.58 7.98
C ILE A 124 6.64 -17.62 9.28
N ASN A 125 6.94 -16.75 10.24
CA ASN A 125 6.25 -16.72 11.53
C ASN A 125 4.78 -16.31 11.41
N LEU A 126 4.47 -15.33 10.55
CA LEU A 126 3.10 -14.87 10.32
C LEU A 126 2.26 -15.97 9.65
N ARG A 127 2.79 -16.65 8.65
CA ARG A 127 2.11 -17.79 8.00
C ARG A 127 1.89 -18.94 8.99
N ALA A 128 2.88 -19.27 9.82
CA ALA A 128 2.75 -20.30 10.86
C ALA A 128 1.66 -19.95 11.91
N ARG A 129 1.32 -18.67 12.06
CA ARG A 129 0.23 -18.18 12.92
C ARG A 129 -1.11 -18.02 12.19
N GLY A 130 -1.21 -18.49 10.95
CA GLY A 130 -2.44 -18.48 10.16
C GLY A 130 -2.66 -17.22 9.32
N MET A 131 -1.69 -16.30 9.23
CA MET A 131 -1.82 -15.14 8.35
C MET A 131 -1.73 -15.54 6.88
N GLU A 132 -2.70 -15.12 6.09
CA GLU A 132 -2.73 -15.31 4.64
C GLU A 132 -2.19 -14.09 3.91
N PHE A 133 -1.54 -14.33 2.77
CA PHE A 133 -0.91 -13.30 1.96
C PHE A 133 -1.33 -13.39 0.50
N LEU A 134 -1.34 -12.25 -0.16
CA LEU A 134 -1.41 -12.17 -1.62
C LEU A 134 -0.13 -12.75 -2.22
N GLY A 135 -0.25 -13.28 -3.43
CA GLY A 135 0.88 -13.93 -4.10
C GLY A 135 1.00 -13.50 -5.56
N ALA A 136 2.21 -13.11 -5.96
CA ALA A 136 2.54 -12.93 -7.37
C ALA A 136 2.75 -14.28 -8.08
N PRO A 137 2.50 -14.32 -9.41
CA PRO A 137 2.76 -15.51 -10.22
C PRO A 137 4.26 -15.80 -10.30
N ASP A 138 4.65 -17.06 -10.51
CA ASP A 138 6.08 -17.44 -10.59
C ASP A 138 6.84 -16.75 -11.73
N THR A 139 6.13 -16.35 -12.79
CA THR A 139 6.68 -15.57 -13.91
C THR A 139 7.25 -14.22 -13.48
N TYR A 140 6.75 -13.63 -12.39
CA TYR A 140 7.31 -12.43 -11.77
C TYR A 140 8.79 -12.66 -11.39
N TYR A 141 9.10 -13.76 -10.71
CA TYR A 141 10.44 -14.06 -10.23
C TYR A 141 11.41 -14.39 -11.35
N THR A 142 10.94 -15.01 -12.43
CA THR A 142 11.73 -15.20 -13.66
C THR A 142 12.15 -13.84 -14.24
N SER A 143 11.21 -12.90 -14.31
CA SER A 143 11.45 -11.54 -14.82
C SER A 143 12.36 -10.74 -13.88
N LEU A 144 12.13 -10.84 -12.57
CA LEU A 144 12.96 -10.21 -11.53
C LEU A 144 14.42 -10.67 -11.65
N ARG A 145 14.67 -11.98 -11.75
CA ARG A 145 16.03 -12.52 -11.91
C ARG A 145 16.70 -11.99 -13.17
N ALA A 146 15.97 -11.81 -14.27
CA ALA A 146 16.51 -11.20 -15.47
C ALA A 146 16.89 -9.73 -15.26
N LYS A 147 16.03 -8.93 -14.61
CA LYS A 147 16.30 -7.51 -14.31
C LYS A 147 17.48 -7.33 -13.34
N LEU A 148 17.62 -8.22 -12.35
CA LEU A 148 18.71 -8.16 -11.37
C LEU A 148 20.09 -8.45 -11.98
N LYS A 149 20.19 -9.13 -13.13
CA LYS A 149 21.47 -9.35 -13.82
C LYS A 149 22.14 -8.04 -14.26
N THR A 150 21.33 -7.02 -14.56
CA THR A 150 21.81 -5.70 -15.02
C THR A 150 21.69 -4.62 -13.95
N ALA A 151 21.19 -4.95 -12.75
CA ALA A 151 21.00 -4.00 -11.67
C ALA A 151 22.34 -3.64 -11.00
N LYS A 152 22.48 -2.39 -10.54
CA LYS A 152 23.65 -1.93 -9.78
C LYS A 152 23.66 -2.41 -8.33
N ILE A 153 22.51 -2.88 -7.85
CA ILE A 153 22.32 -3.38 -6.50
C ILE A 153 22.39 -4.90 -6.45
N LYS A 154 22.63 -5.43 -5.26
CA LYS A 154 22.55 -6.86 -4.97
C LYS A 154 21.57 -7.10 -3.83
N VAL A 155 20.50 -7.83 -4.13
CA VAL A 155 19.57 -8.35 -3.11
C VAL A 155 20.34 -9.35 -2.25
N LYS A 156 20.26 -9.20 -0.92
CA LYS A 156 21.04 -10.01 0.03
C LYS A 156 20.33 -11.31 0.38
N GLU A 157 19.01 -11.27 0.37
CA GLU A 157 18.12 -12.38 0.66
C GLU A 157 18.15 -13.41 -0.48
N ASP A 158 17.91 -14.68 -0.12
CA ASP A 158 17.80 -15.75 -1.09
C ASP A 158 16.55 -15.58 -1.96
N LEU A 159 16.75 -15.36 -3.26
CA LEU A 159 15.68 -15.16 -4.22
C LEU A 159 14.72 -16.36 -4.31
N ASP A 160 15.21 -17.58 -4.07
CA ASP A 160 14.36 -18.78 -4.07
C ASP A 160 13.43 -18.76 -2.86
N LYS A 161 13.92 -18.30 -1.70
CA LYS A 161 13.08 -18.08 -0.51
C LYS A 161 12.10 -16.94 -0.69
N LEU A 162 12.50 -15.84 -1.32
CA LEU A 162 11.57 -14.75 -1.64
C LEU A 162 10.44 -15.24 -2.56
N GLN A 163 10.76 -16.10 -3.54
CA GLN A 163 9.80 -16.71 -4.43
C GLN A 163 8.86 -17.69 -3.72
N GLU A 164 9.38 -18.55 -2.85
CA GLU A 164 8.60 -19.48 -2.02
C GLU A 164 7.58 -18.72 -1.16
N LEU A 165 8.02 -17.63 -0.53
CA LEU A 165 7.20 -16.84 0.39
C LEU A 165 6.31 -15.81 -0.31
N LYS A 166 6.43 -15.68 -1.64
CA LYS A 166 5.73 -14.71 -2.48
C LYS A 166 6.02 -13.24 -2.13
N ILE A 167 7.25 -12.96 -1.70
CA ILE A 167 7.72 -11.60 -1.38
C ILE A 167 8.17 -10.90 -2.66
N LEU A 168 7.72 -9.66 -2.86
CA LEU A 168 8.08 -8.83 -4.02
C LEU A 168 9.33 -8.00 -3.74
N VAL A 169 10.07 -7.68 -4.80
CA VAL A 169 11.31 -6.90 -4.77
C VAL A 169 11.22 -5.73 -5.74
N ASP A 170 11.30 -4.51 -5.21
CA ASP A 170 11.52 -3.32 -6.04
C ASP A 170 12.89 -2.73 -5.72
N PHE A 171 13.51 -2.07 -6.69
CA PHE A 171 14.86 -1.54 -6.53
C PHE A 171 15.13 -0.34 -7.42
N ASP A 172 16.07 0.49 -6.95
CA ASP A 172 16.63 1.60 -7.68
C ASP A 172 18.17 1.48 -7.74
N ASP A 173 18.84 2.55 -8.16
CA ASP A 173 20.30 2.58 -8.22
C ASP A 173 21.00 2.60 -6.84
N LYS A 174 20.26 2.90 -5.75
CA LYS A 174 20.80 3.09 -4.39
C LYS A 174 20.51 1.92 -3.46
N GLY A 175 19.42 1.20 -3.69
CA GLY A 175 18.94 0.18 -2.79
C GLY A 175 17.77 -0.63 -3.34
N TYR A 176 17.17 -1.42 -2.47
CA TYR A 176 15.96 -2.20 -2.77
C TYR A 176 15.02 -2.25 -1.57
N LEU A 177 13.76 -2.57 -1.84
CA LEU A 177 12.76 -2.90 -0.84
C LEU A 177 12.15 -4.25 -1.13
N LEU A 178 11.72 -4.89 -0.05
CA LEU A 178 10.98 -6.14 -0.06
C LEU A 178 9.60 -5.85 0.50
N GLN A 179 8.54 -6.33 -0.14
CA GLN A 179 7.17 -6.08 0.32
C GLN A 179 6.25 -7.26 0.02
N ILE A 180 5.21 -7.41 0.85
CA ILE A 180 4.14 -8.38 0.65
C ILE A 180 2.88 -7.91 1.39
N PHE A 181 1.72 -8.11 0.76
CA PHE A 181 0.42 -7.77 1.35
C PHE A 181 -0.26 -9.01 1.91
N THR A 182 -0.92 -8.86 3.06
CA THR A 182 -1.84 -9.85 3.57
C THR A 182 -3.09 -9.90 2.69
N LYS A 183 -3.87 -10.97 2.79
CA LYS A 183 -5.29 -10.87 2.45
C LYS A 183 -6.00 -9.89 3.40
N THR A 184 -7.25 -9.54 3.11
CA THR A 184 -8.03 -8.70 4.01
C THR A 184 -8.19 -9.39 5.36
N VAL A 185 -8.04 -8.63 6.44
CA VAL A 185 -8.10 -9.19 7.82
C VAL A 185 -9.52 -9.35 8.34
N GLN A 186 -10.50 -9.04 7.48
CA GLN A 186 -11.93 -9.17 7.72
C GLN A 186 -12.62 -9.59 6.41
N ASP A 187 -13.85 -10.08 6.51
CA ASP A 187 -14.63 -10.55 5.35
C ASP A 187 -14.89 -9.44 4.34
N ARG A 188 -15.03 -8.19 4.80
CA ARG A 188 -15.17 -7.04 3.90
C ARG A 188 -13.84 -6.73 3.23
N PRO A 189 -13.79 -6.57 1.89
CA PRO A 189 -12.57 -6.30 1.13
C PRO A 189 -12.08 -4.86 1.33
N THR A 190 -11.59 -4.58 2.54
CA THR A 190 -11.35 -3.21 3.02
C THR A 190 -9.94 -3.10 3.58
N PHE A 191 -9.74 -3.54 4.82
CA PHE A 191 -8.48 -3.38 5.53
C PHE A 191 -7.55 -4.59 5.36
N PHE A 192 -6.29 -4.33 5.02
CA PHE A 192 -5.21 -5.33 4.99
C PHE A 192 -3.91 -4.76 5.55
N LEU A 193 -2.90 -5.61 5.73
CA LEU A 193 -1.58 -5.22 6.22
C LEU A 193 -0.53 -5.43 5.13
N GLU A 194 0.50 -4.61 5.15
CA GLU A 194 1.72 -4.79 4.38
C GLU A 194 2.87 -5.13 5.34
N VAL A 195 3.75 -6.05 4.94
CA VAL A 195 5.05 -6.21 5.59
C VAL A 195 6.12 -5.73 4.62
N ILE A 196 6.97 -4.81 5.08
CA ILE A 196 7.99 -4.16 4.26
C ILE A 196 9.36 -4.23 4.92
N GLN A 197 10.41 -4.41 4.12
CA GLN A 197 11.80 -4.30 4.55
C GLN A 197 12.56 -3.44 3.55
N ARG A 198 13.40 -2.52 4.05
CA ARG A 198 14.11 -1.55 3.21
C ARG A 198 15.60 -1.69 3.38
N HIS A 199 16.32 -1.76 2.27
CA HIS A 199 17.77 -1.68 2.20
C HIS A 199 18.15 -0.45 1.37
N ASN A 200 18.39 0.67 2.05
CA ASN A 200 18.78 1.94 1.42
C ASN A 200 17.84 2.42 0.30
N HIS A 201 16.54 2.11 0.42
CA HIS A 201 15.51 2.49 -0.54
C HIS A 201 14.37 3.21 0.17
N PHE A 202 14.13 4.47 -0.21
CA PHE A 202 13.18 5.37 0.47
C PHE A 202 11.89 5.62 -0.31
N GLY A 203 11.81 5.14 -1.56
CA GLY A 203 10.61 5.22 -2.41
C GLY A 203 9.53 4.18 -2.03
N PHE A 204 8.42 4.19 -2.76
CA PHE A 204 7.19 3.46 -2.38
C PHE A 204 7.07 2.07 -3.02
N GLY A 205 8.01 1.68 -3.87
CA GLY A 205 7.94 0.40 -4.57
C GLY A 205 7.16 0.47 -5.89
N ALA A 206 7.23 1.59 -6.62
CA ALA A 206 6.54 1.83 -7.90
C ALA A 206 6.68 0.65 -8.88
N GLY A 207 7.84 0.00 -8.93
CA GLY A 207 8.09 -1.15 -9.80
C GLY A 207 7.32 -2.42 -9.41
N ASN A 208 6.92 -2.55 -8.14
CA ASN A 208 6.08 -3.64 -7.64
C ASN A 208 4.59 -3.33 -7.70
N PHE A 209 4.18 -2.07 -7.83
CA PHE A 209 2.77 -1.68 -7.77
C PHE A 209 1.93 -2.42 -8.79
N GLN A 210 2.44 -2.65 -9.99
CA GLN A 210 1.70 -3.41 -11.00
C GLN A 210 1.43 -4.85 -10.54
N SER A 211 2.45 -5.57 -10.04
CA SER A 211 2.27 -6.94 -9.55
C SER A 211 1.38 -7.03 -8.32
N LEU A 212 1.44 -6.04 -7.42
CA LEU A 212 0.53 -5.93 -6.28
C LEU A 212 -0.91 -5.67 -6.74
N PHE A 213 -1.08 -4.74 -7.66
CA PHE A 213 -2.38 -4.35 -8.19
C PHE A 213 -3.03 -5.54 -8.90
N GLU A 214 -2.30 -6.26 -9.75
CA GLU A 214 -2.77 -7.48 -10.41
C GLU A 214 -3.15 -8.57 -9.40
N ALA A 215 -2.40 -8.71 -8.30
CA ALA A 215 -2.73 -9.66 -7.23
C ALA A 215 -4.03 -9.28 -6.48
N ILE A 216 -4.23 -7.98 -6.19
CA ILE A 216 -5.47 -7.49 -5.56
C ILE A 216 -6.66 -7.63 -6.53
N GLU A 217 -6.48 -7.28 -7.81
CA GLU A 217 -7.50 -7.38 -8.85
C GLU A 217 -7.95 -8.83 -9.07
N LYS A 218 -7.03 -9.79 -8.99
CA LYS A 218 -7.37 -11.22 -9.01
C LYS A 218 -8.25 -11.63 -7.83
N GLU A 219 -7.98 -11.14 -6.63
CA GLU A 219 -8.83 -11.41 -5.46
C GLU A 219 -10.18 -10.69 -5.56
N GLN A 220 -10.22 -9.48 -6.14
CA GLN A 220 -11.46 -8.75 -6.43
C GLN A 220 -12.34 -9.53 -7.41
N ASP A 221 -11.74 -10.12 -8.45
CA ASP A 221 -12.44 -10.98 -9.40
C ASP A 221 -12.94 -12.27 -8.74
N ALA A 222 -12.13 -12.89 -7.87
CA ALA A 222 -12.54 -14.06 -7.10
C ALA A 222 -13.73 -13.79 -6.16
N ARG A 223 -13.90 -12.54 -5.70
CA ARG A 223 -15.08 -12.08 -4.95
C ARG A 223 -16.28 -11.70 -5.85
N GLY A 224 -16.11 -11.68 -7.17
CA GLY A 224 -17.13 -11.26 -8.13
C GLY A 224 -17.30 -9.74 -8.26
N ASN A 225 -16.37 -8.94 -7.74
CA ASN A 225 -16.49 -7.48 -7.66
C ASN A 225 -15.71 -6.73 -8.77
N LEU A 226 -15.02 -7.45 -9.68
CA LEU A 226 -14.33 -6.87 -10.83
C LEU A 226 -15.29 -6.70 -12.02
N THR A 227 -16.32 -5.88 -11.83
CA THR A 227 -17.44 -5.73 -12.76
C THR A 227 -17.18 -4.67 -13.83
N VAL A 228 -17.83 -4.78 -14.98
CA VAL A 228 -17.86 -3.72 -16.00
C VAL A 228 -18.58 -2.50 -15.39
N LEU A 229 -18.07 -1.30 -15.67
CA LEU A 229 -18.75 -0.06 -15.28
C LEU A 229 -20.02 0.09 -16.12
N THR A 230 -21.20 -0.03 -15.51
CA THR A 230 -22.47 0.36 -16.15
C THR A 230 -22.61 1.88 -16.12
N SER A 231 -23.47 2.45 -16.97
CA SER A 231 -23.70 3.90 -17.05
C SER A 231 -24.12 4.55 -15.72
N GLU A 232 -24.66 3.78 -14.78
CA GLU A 232 -25.03 4.21 -13.43
C GLU A 232 -23.91 4.02 -12.38
N ALA A 233 -22.88 3.23 -12.71
CA ALA A 233 -21.76 2.88 -11.84
C ALA A 233 -20.46 3.61 -12.24
N GLN A 234 -20.57 4.75 -12.92
CA GLN A 234 -19.44 5.67 -13.10
C GLN A 234 -18.79 5.93 -11.73
N PRO A 235 -17.46 5.87 -11.61
CA PRO A 235 -16.80 6.19 -10.35
C PRO A 235 -17.26 7.58 -9.94
N LYS A 236 -17.92 7.68 -8.79
CA LYS A 236 -18.23 8.98 -8.22
C LYS A 236 -16.89 9.60 -7.88
N THR A 237 -16.44 10.53 -8.70
CA THR A 237 -15.45 11.48 -8.27
C THR A 237 -16.04 12.20 -7.07
N PHE A 238 -15.47 11.95 -5.91
CA PHE A 238 -15.83 12.64 -4.69
C PHE A 238 -15.13 14.00 -4.71
N TYR A 239 -15.75 14.94 -5.42
CA TYR A 239 -15.44 16.38 -5.35
C TYR A 239 -16.37 17.05 -4.34
#